data_AF-K5ZIP6-F1
#
_entry.id   AF-K5ZIP6-F1
#
_cell.length_a   1.000
_cell.length_b   1.000
_cell.length_c   1.000
_cell.angle_alpha   90.00
_cell.angle_beta   90.00
_cell.angle_gamma   90.00
#
_symmetry.space_group_name_H-M   'P 1'
#
loop_
_entity.id
_entity.type
_entity.pdbx_description
1 polymer ?
#
loop_
_entity_poly.entity_id
_entity_poly.type
_entity_poly.pdbx_seq_one_letter_code
_entity_poly.pdbx_strand_id
1 'polypeptide(L)'
;MRRFYSLLLMVLCCTGLFAKTKKAVYIIIDGVPADQIERLHTPAIFDIASRGAYGRAYTGGEIGGYSQTATISAIGYTNLLTSTWFNKHNVGGNSDLKPNYNYWTIFRIAKEQPKEYKTAIYSSWTDNRTVLIGEGKKETNNLKIDYVKDGYDLDTVRFPKKEKDLHIFDIDEQISKDAAEGIRKEAPDLSWVYLWYTDDAGHIAGNGAFFDEYVRKADNQVARIWEAVKYREANFDEEWMVVVTTDHGRGENGHGHGGQSWRERTTWISTNIPVNSHFTKGSLAITDIAPSICRYMGFEIPQAVLWEQDGMSFIGQTDIYDLQTLPYDNTVELSWKSYTGNAPVTVYAASANKFREGGKDEWTKLAELPAGVKSYTVDLQVLPASQFYKFVVVSPGNHLNRWLQK
;
A
#
# COMPACT_ATOMS: atom_id res chain seq x y z
N MET A 1 -14.44 45.83 60.95
CA MET A 1 -13.93 44.46 61.25
C MET A 1 -14.84 43.43 60.59
N ARG A 2 -14.25 42.36 60.02
CA ARG A 2 -14.85 41.23 59.25
C ARG A 2 -15.17 41.55 57.77
N ARG A 3 -14.26 41.17 56.86
CA ARG A 3 -14.08 39.85 56.22
C ARG A 3 -15.21 39.55 55.23
N PHE A 4 -14.89 39.56 53.93
CA PHE A 4 -15.19 38.45 53.01
C PHE A 4 -14.28 38.60 51.78
N TYR A 5 -13.23 37.78 51.74
CA TYR A 5 -12.46 37.49 50.54
C TYR A 5 -13.30 36.54 49.68
N SER A 6 -13.67 36.96 48.47
CA SER A 6 -14.21 36.06 47.45
C SER A 6 -13.16 35.93 46.35
N LEU A 7 -12.24 35.00 46.55
CA LEU A 7 -11.32 34.52 45.53
C LEU A 7 -12.12 33.59 44.62
N LEU A 8 -12.61 34.11 43.49
CA LEU A 8 -13.21 33.28 42.45
C LEU A 8 -12.08 32.68 41.60
N LEU A 9 -11.56 31.52 42.02
CA LEU A 9 -10.66 30.73 41.21
C LEU A 9 -11.49 30.07 40.10
N MET A 10 -11.52 30.70 38.94
CA MET A 10 -12.14 30.13 37.74
C MET A 10 -11.21 29.01 37.22
N VAL A 11 -11.47 27.78 37.66
CA VAL A 11 -10.85 26.59 37.08
C VAL A 11 -11.39 26.45 35.67
N LEU A 12 -10.66 26.98 34.69
CA LEU A 12 -10.79 26.58 33.30
C LEU A 12 -10.38 25.11 33.21
N CYS A 13 -11.36 24.21 33.33
CA CYS A 13 -11.25 22.85 32.82
C CYS A 13 -11.13 22.96 31.30
N CYS A 14 -9.91 23.15 30.80
CA CYS A 14 -9.58 22.86 29.42
C CYS A 14 -9.69 21.35 29.24
N THR A 15 -10.88 20.86 28.94
CA THR A 15 -11.04 19.54 28.33
C THR A 15 -10.45 19.66 26.93
N GLY A 16 -9.13 19.46 26.83
CA GLY A 16 -8.50 19.20 25.56
C GLY A 16 -9.07 17.89 25.04
N LEU A 17 -9.94 17.96 24.03
CA LEU A 17 -10.24 16.82 23.18
C LEU A 17 -8.92 16.48 22.48
N PHE A 18 -8.15 15.55 23.03
CA PHE A 18 -7.02 14.97 22.33
C PHE A 18 -7.60 14.17 21.15
N ALA A 19 -6.99 14.32 19.97
CA ALA A 19 -7.33 13.48 18.84
C ALA A 19 -7.01 12.02 19.19
N LYS A 20 -7.86 11.09 18.74
CA LYS A 20 -7.68 9.65 18.94
C LYS A 20 -6.31 9.20 18.43
N THR A 21 -5.75 8.17 19.07
CA THR A 21 -4.52 7.56 18.58
C THR A 21 -4.80 6.77 17.31
N LYS A 22 -4.23 7.23 16.19
CA LYS A 22 -4.35 6.56 14.89
C LYS A 22 -3.48 5.32 14.81
N LYS A 23 -4.06 4.24 14.29
CA LYS A 23 -3.39 2.95 14.05
C LYS A 23 -3.83 2.38 12.72
N ALA A 24 -2.99 1.55 12.10
CA ALA A 24 -3.31 0.91 10.84
C ALA A 24 -2.95 -0.57 10.86
N VAL A 25 -3.84 -1.41 10.35
CA VAL A 25 -3.56 -2.79 9.99
C VAL A 25 -3.91 -3.00 8.53
N TYR A 26 -2.98 -3.55 7.77
CA TYR A 26 -3.25 -3.97 6.42
C TYR A 26 -3.05 -5.47 6.28
N ILE A 27 -3.99 -6.10 5.58
CA ILE A 27 -4.17 -7.53 5.50
C ILE A 27 -4.15 -7.93 4.03
N ILE A 28 -3.28 -8.88 3.69
CA ILE A 28 -3.16 -9.41 2.33
C ILE A 28 -3.65 -10.86 2.36
N ILE A 29 -4.64 -11.14 1.51
CA ILE A 29 -5.11 -12.49 1.20
C ILE A 29 -4.59 -12.82 -0.20
N ASP A 30 -3.63 -13.73 -0.27
CA ASP A 30 -2.85 -13.99 -1.47
C ASP A 30 -3.69 -14.60 -2.62
N GLY A 31 -3.53 -14.06 -3.83
CA GLY A 31 -4.07 -14.66 -5.06
C GLY A 31 -5.60 -14.77 -5.17
N VAL A 32 -6.38 -13.87 -4.54
CA VAL A 32 -7.85 -13.90 -4.61
C VAL A 32 -8.39 -12.79 -5.52
N PRO A 33 -8.77 -13.07 -6.79
CA PRO A 33 -9.28 -12.05 -7.69
C PRO A 33 -10.63 -11.51 -7.24
N ALA A 34 -10.94 -10.25 -7.58
CA ALA A 34 -12.12 -9.54 -7.08
C ALA A 34 -13.46 -10.26 -7.36
N ASP A 35 -13.56 -10.98 -8.48
CA ASP A 35 -14.75 -11.76 -8.83
C ASP A 35 -15.11 -12.82 -7.78
N GLN A 36 -14.11 -13.36 -7.07
CA GLN A 36 -14.30 -14.36 -6.03
C GLN A 36 -14.90 -13.73 -4.77
N ILE A 37 -14.33 -12.61 -4.32
CA ILE A 37 -14.85 -11.85 -3.17
C ILE A 37 -16.30 -11.44 -3.38
N GLU A 38 -16.59 -10.88 -4.55
CA GLU A 38 -17.92 -10.40 -4.93
C GLU A 38 -18.93 -11.55 -5.02
N ARG A 39 -18.57 -12.65 -5.67
CA ARG A 39 -19.46 -13.81 -5.82
C ARG A 39 -19.73 -14.49 -4.47
N LEU A 40 -18.70 -14.66 -3.64
CA LEU A 40 -18.81 -15.36 -2.38
C LEU A 40 -19.44 -14.53 -1.27
N HIS A 41 -19.54 -13.20 -1.45
CA HIS A 41 -20.09 -12.25 -0.49
C HIS A 41 -19.45 -12.42 0.90
N THR A 42 -18.11 -12.37 0.93
CA THR A 42 -17.26 -12.55 2.12
C THR A 42 -17.65 -11.61 3.27
N PRO A 43 -18.35 -12.10 4.32
CA PRO A 43 -19.00 -11.22 5.29
C PRO A 43 -18.08 -10.26 6.03
N ALA A 44 -16.89 -10.67 6.46
CA ALA A 44 -16.02 -9.79 7.24
C ALA A 44 -15.40 -8.68 6.38
N ILE A 45 -14.97 -9.02 5.17
CA ILE A 45 -14.46 -8.04 4.19
C ILE A 45 -15.55 -7.01 3.85
N PHE A 46 -16.81 -7.41 3.70
CA PHE A 46 -17.91 -6.48 3.45
C PHE A 46 -18.38 -5.73 4.71
N ASP A 47 -18.24 -6.29 5.92
CA ASP A 47 -18.48 -5.57 7.18
C ASP A 47 -17.47 -4.43 7.36
N ILE A 48 -16.18 -4.67 7.04
CA ILE A 48 -15.15 -3.62 6.99
C ILE A 48 -15.55 -2.53 5.99
N ALA A 49 -15.88 -2.92 4.76
CA ALA A 49 -16.27 -1.99 3.70
C ALA A 49 -17.54 -1.19 4.02
N SER A 50 -18.46 -1.74 4.83
CA SER A 50 -19.70 -1.06 5.21
C SER A 50 -19.46 0.25 5.98
N ARG A 51 -18.27 0.41 6.58
CA ARG A 51 -17.84 1.62 7.29
C ARG A 51 -17.04 2.59 6.41
N GLY A 52 -16.54 2.12 5.27
CA GLY A 52 -15.73 2.90 4.34
C GLY A 52 -16.12 2.57 2.90
N ALA A 53 -15.33 1.73 2.23
CA ALA A 53 -15.59 1.35 0.85
C ALA A 53 -15.00 -0.03 0.47
N TYR A 54 -15.61 -0.63 -0.56
CA TYR A 54 -15.05 -1.74 -1.33
C TYR A 54 -14.93 -1.30 -2.80
N GLY A 55 -13.82 -1.60 -3.44
CA GLY A 55 -13.60 -1.28 -4.85
C GLY A 55 -12.61 -2.23 -5.52
N ARG A 56 -12.87 -2.54 -6.79
CA ARG A 56 -11.87 -3.22 -7.63
C ARG A 56 -10.67 -2.31 -7.82
N ALA A 57 -9.49 -2.89 -7.76
CA ALA A 57 -8.22 -2.24 -8.01
C ALA A 57 -7.41 -3.01 -9.06
N TYR A 58 -6.24 -2.51 -9.43
CA TYR A 58 -5.36 -3.22 -10.34
C TYR A 58 -3.91 -3.34 -9.85
N THR A 59 -3.25 -4.36 -10.38
CA THR A 59 -1.79 -4.57 -10.30
C THR A 59 -1.21 -4.71 -11.72
N GLY A 60 0.11 -4.74 -11.82
CA GLY A 60 0.85 -5.08 -13.02
C GLY A 60 1.34 -3.92 -13.89
N GLY A 61 1.15 -2.67 -13.44
CA GLY A 61 1.65 -1.47 -14.13
C GLY A 61 1.07 -1.28 -15.55
N GLU A 62 1.73 -0.48 -16.37
CA GLU A 62 1.33 -0.19 -17.75
C GLU A 62 1.71 -1.35 -18.68
N ILE A 63 0.72 -1.97 -19.34
CA ILE A 63 0.96 -3.10 -20.26
C ILE A 63 1.85 -2.64 -21.43
N GLY A 64 2.96 -3.33 -21.65
CA GLY A 64 3.97 -2.99 -22.65
C GLY A 64 4.80 -1.74 -22.33
N GLY A 65 4.52 -1.06 -21.22
CA GLY A 65 5.19 0.16 -20.79
C GLY A 65 6.37 -0.09 -19.85
N TYR A 66 7.06 0.99 -19.49
CA TYR A 66 8.24 0.95 -18.61
C TYR A 66 7.95 0.44 -17.20
N SER A 67 6.69 0.55 -16.75
CA SER A 67 6.24 0.10 -15.42
C SER A 67 5.60 -1.29 -15.45
N GLN A 68 5.58 -2.00 -16.60
CA GLN A 68 4.99 -3.32 -16.69
C GLN A 68 5.60 -4.24 -15.62
N THR A 69 4.72 -4.82 -14.82
CA THR A 69 5.08 -5.57 -13.62
C THR A 69 4.35 -6.91 -13.66
N ALA A 70 5.07 -8.02 -13.52
CA ALA A 70 4.42 -9.34 -13.49
C ALA A 70 3.50 -9.48 -12.26
N THR A 71 2.41 -10.23 -12.41
CA THR A 71 1.40 -10.43 -11.37
C THR A 71 1.78 -11.61 -10.47
N ILE A 72 2.92 -11.49 -9.77
CA ILE A 72 3.54 -12.52 -8.93
C ILE A 72 3.64 -12.02 -7.48
N SER A 73 3.40 -12.90 -6.51
CA SER A 73 3.39 -12.70 -5.06
C SER A 73 4.38 -11.65 -4.52
N ALA A 74 5.68 -11.95 -4.48
CA ALA A 74 6.68 -11.05 -3.90
C ALA A 74 6.77 -9.69 -4.62
N ILE A 75 6.44 -9.65 -5.92
CA ILE A 75 6.37 -8.41 -6.69
C ILE A 75 5.17 -7.59 -6.22
N GLY A 76 3.98 -8.20 -6.10
CA GLY A 76 2.76 -7.58 -5.59
C GLY A 76 2.93 -7.03 -4.17
N TYR A 77 3.54 -7.81 -3.27
CA TYR A 77 3.87 -7.38 -1.91
C TYR A 77 4.79 -6.17 -1.91
N THR A 78 5.79 -6.17 -2.78
CA THR A 78 6.72 -5.04 -2.86
C THR A 78 6.04 -3.81 -3.43
N ASN A 79 5.18 -3.95 -4.46
CA ASN A 79 4.39 -2.84 -4.99
C ASN A 79 3.55 -2.16 -3.90
N LEU A 80 2.91 -2.98 -3.05
CA LEU A 80 2.13 -2.53 -1.89
C LEU A 80 3.01 -1.80 -0.87
N LEU A 81 4.17 -2.37 -0.52
CA LEU A 81 5.09 -1.83 0.48
C LEU A 81 5.64 -0.46 0.09
N THR A 82 6.06 -0.32 -1.16
CA THR A 82 6.85 0.83 -1.62
C THR A 82 6.01 1.88 -2.34
N SER A 83 4.77 1.55 -2.73
CA SER A 83 3.97 2.34 -3.65
C SER A 83 4.65 2.51 -5.02
N THR A 84 5.40 1.51 -5.48
CA THR A 84 6.11 1.58 -6.77
C THR A 84 5.95 0.32 -7.59
N TRP A 85 6.24 0.39 -8.88
CA TRP A 85 6.26 -0.78 -9.78
C TRP A 85 7.65 -1.43 -9.87
N PHE A 86 7.74 -2.58 -10.54
CA PHE A 86 8.95 -3.41 -10.63
C PHE A 86 10.20 -2.66 -11.07
N ASN A 87 10.06 -1.75 -12.04
CA ASN A 87 11.17 -0.95 -12.58
C ASN A 87 11.90 -0.11 -11.53
N LYS A 88 11.27 0.12 -10.36
CA LYS A 88 11.83 0.85 -9.23
C LYS A 88 12.34 -0.10 -8.15
N HIS A 89 11.46 -0.88 -7.53
CA HIS A 89 11.82 -1.69 -6.37
C HIS A 89 12.64 -2.97 -6.71
N ASN A 90 12.75 -3.36 -7.99
CA ASN A 90 13.65 -4.41 -8.47
C ASN A 90 13.38 -5.83 -7.92
N VAL A 91 12.15 -6.13 -7.52
CA VAL A 91 11.71 -7.48 -7.11
C VAL A 91 10.97 -8.12 -8.28
N GLY A 92 11.59 -9.09 -8.95
CA GLY A 92 11.12 -9.62 -10.23
C GLY A 92 10.50 -11.02 -10.20
N GLY A 93 10.35 -11.62 -9.02
CA GLY A 93 9.80 -12.97 -8.83
C GLY A 93 9.82 -13.37 -7.35
N ASN A 94 9.68 -14.66 -7.05
CA ASN A 94 9.62 -15.21 -5.68
C ASN A 94 10.95 -15.83 -5.19
N SER A 95 12.05 -15.66 -5.94
CA SER A 95 13.37 -16.22 -5.61
C SER A 95 14.47 -15.25 -6.02
N ASP A 96 15.67 -15.39 -5.44
CA ASP A 96 16.82 -14.51 -5.67
C ASP A 96 16.49 -13.02 -5.53
N LEU A 97 15.64 -12.73 -4.55
CA LEU A 97 15.07 -11.42 -4.28
C LEU A 97 16.18 -10.39 -3.98
N LYS A 98 16.20 -9.31 -4.76
CA LYS A 98 17.13 -8.18 -4.59
C LYS A 98 16.35 -6.85 -4.55
N PRO A 99 15.54 -6.62 -3.50
CA PRO A 99 14.81 -5.37 -3.37
C PRO A 99 15.77 -4.18 -3.36
N ASN A 100 15.39 -3.12 -4.07
CA ASN A 100 16.06 -1.84 -3.99
C ASN A 100 15.48 -1.02 -2.82
N TYR A 101 16.13 -1.11 -1.66
CA TYR A 101 15.67 -0.44 -0.43
C TYR A 101 15.70 1.09 -0.46
N ASN A 102 16.24 1.70 -1.53
CA ASN A 102 16.12 3.15 -1.73
C ASN A 102 14.66 3.57 -1.93
N TYR A 103 13.82 2.68 -2.48
CA TYR A 103 12.37 2.85 -2.49
C TYR A 103 11.82 2.37 -1.15
N TRP A 104 11.47 3.32 -0.29
CA TRP A 104 11.14 3.01 1.09
C TRP A 104 9.85 2.24 1.20
N THR A 105 9.87 1.16 1.99
CA THR A 105 8.65 0.52 2.44
C THR A 105 7.89 1.42 3.41
N ILE A 106 6.58 1.22 3.55
CA ILE A 106 5.79 1.95 4.56
C ILE A 106 6.30 1.75 6.00
N PHE A 107 6.92 0.60 6.30
CA PHE A 107 7.59 0.38 7.58
C PHE A 107 8.82 1.25 7.75
N ARG A 108 9.62 1.43 6.69
CA ARG A 108 10.73 2.38 6.72
C ARG A 108 10.24 3.80 6.91
N ILE A 109 9.19 4.19 6.19
CA ILE A 109 8.55 5.51 6.40
C ILE A 109 8.12 5.69 7.86
N ALA A 110 7.49 4.69 8.47
CA ALA A 110 7.06 4.74 9.87
C ALA A 110 8.25 4.84 10.86
N LYS A 111 9.36 4.14 10.59
CA LYS A 111 10.55 4.14 11.45
C LYS A 111 11.45 5.36 11.28
N GLU A 112 11.34 6.07 10.18
CA GLU A 112 12.06 7.33 9.92
C GLU A 112 11.28 8.56 10.43
N GLN A 113 10.12 8.37 11.07
CA GLN A 113 9.39 9.47 11.71
C GLN A 113 10.12 9.97 12.97
N PRO A 114 10.00 11.26 13.33
CA PRO A 114 10.55 11.78 14.59
C PRO A 114 9.94 11.13 15.83
N LYS A 115 8.68 10.69 15.74
CA LYS A 115 8.00 9.90 16.76
C LYS A 115 8.29 8.43 16.52
N GLU A 116 8.62 7.70 17.59
CA GLU A 116 8.71 6.25 17.51
C GLU A 116 7.31 5.63 17.35
N TYR A 117 7.08 4.99 16.20
CA TYR A 117 5.90 4.19 15.93
C TYR A 117 6.19 2.71 16.16
N LYS A 118 5.28 2.03 16.86
CA LYS A 118 5.36 0.58 17.07
C LYS A 118 4.86 -0.14 15.82
N THR A 119 5.67 -1.04 15.28
CA THR A 119 5.38 -1.81 14.09
C THR A 119 5.25 -3.29 14.40
N ALA A 120 4.38 -3.98 13.68
CA ALA A 120 4.23 -5.42 13.81
C ALA A 120 4.11 -6.11 12.45
N ILE A 121 4.59 -7.35 12.40
CA ILE A 121 4.41 -8.23 11.25
C ILE A 121 3.92 -9.60 11.71
N TYR A 122 2.83 -10.02 11.08
CA TYR A 122 2.22 -11.33 11.21
C TYR A 122 2.22 -11.94 9.80
N SER A 123 3.18 -12.79 9.48
CA SER A 123 3.39 -13.25 8.11
C SER A 123 3.59 -14.75 8.04
N SER A 124 2.82 -15.40 7.16
CA SER A 124 2.99 -16.82 6.83
C SER A 124 4.25 -17.12 6.04
N TRP A 125 4.94 -16.11 5.49
CA TRP A 125 6.22 -16.26 4.79
C TRP A 125 7.29 -15.36 5.40
N THR A 126 8.42 -15.94 5.80
CA THR A 126 9.48 -15.25 6.55
C THR A 126 10.17 -14.16 5.73
N ASP A 127 10.33 -14.37 4.41
CA ASP A 127 11.06 -13.43 3.55
C ASP A 127 10.35 -12.08 3.38
N ASN A 128 9.04 -12.00 3.67
CA ASN A 128 8.33 -10.72 3.73
C ASN A 128 9.02 -9.74 4.70
N ARG A 129 9.52 -10.23 5.85
CA ARG A 129 10.23 -9.42 6.84
C ARG A 129 11.73 -9.32 6.54
N THR A 130 12.39 -10.46 6.40
CA THR A 130 13.86 -10.54 6.36
C THR A 130 14.43 -10.05 5.03
N VAL A 131 13.63 -10.09 3.96
CA VAL A 131 14.04 -9.70 2.61
C VAL A 131 13.23 -8.51 2.11
N LEU A 132 11.91 -8.62 1.92
CA LEU A 132 11.13 -7.56 1.25
C LEU A 132 11.11 -6.25 2.05
N ILE A 133 10.81 -6.32 3.36
CA ILE A 133 10.95 -5.18 4.27
C ILE A 133 12.42 -4.84 4.52
N GLY A 134 13.29 -5.85 4.50
CA GLY A 134 14.72 -5.70 4.71
C GLY A 134 15.08 -5.39 6.17
N GLU A 135 14.39 -6.03 7.12
CA GLU A 135 14.68 -5.84 8.55
C GLU A 135 16.16 -6.14 8.87
N GLY A 136 16.79 -5.27 9.65
CA GLY A 136 18.17 -5.40 10.11
C GLY A 136 19.24 -5.12 9.05
N LYS A 137 18.85 -4.83 7.80
CA LYS A 137 19.79 -4.50 6.73
C LYS A 137 20.32 -3.08 6.87
N LYS A 138 21.58 -2.85 6.49
CA LYS A 138 22.19 -1.51 6.57
C LYS A 138 21.48 -0.53 5.62
N GLU A 139 21.04 -1.02 4.47
CA GLU A 139 20.37 -0.29 3.40
C GLU A 139 19.01 0.27 3.85
N THR A 140 18.38 -0.35 4.85
CA THR A 140 17.12 0.09 5.49
C THR A 140 17.36 0.88 6.77
N ASN A 141 18.58 1.36 7.00
CA ASN A 141 18.99 2.01 8.24
C ASN A 141 18.83 1.09 9.47
N ASN A 142 19.07 -0.21 9.29
CA ASN A 142 18.89 -1.25 10.30
C ASN A 142 17.47 -1.24 10.89
N LEU A 143 16.46 -1.00 10.05
CA LEU A 143 15.05 -1.02 10.42
C LEU A 143 14.73 -2.26 11.25
N LYS A 144 13.97 -2.08 12.34
CA LYS A 144 13.49 -3.16 13.19
C LYS A 144 11.97 -3.17 13.23
N ILE A 145 11.38 -4.36 13.34
CA ILE A 145 9.98 -4.56 13.63
C ILE A 145 9.86 -4.90 15.12
N ASP A 146 8.96 -4.23 15.84
CA ASP A 146 8.87 -4.38 17.30
C ASP A 146 8.22 -5.70 17.71
N TYR A 147 7.22 -6.13 16.95
CA TYR A 147 6.50 -7.38 17.20
C TYR A 147 6.51 -8.26 15.96
N VAL A 148 7.12 -9.45 16.08
CA VAL A 148 7.30 -10.38 14.97
C VAL A 148 6.61 -11.71 15.25
N LYS A 149 5.79 -12.15 14.31
CA LYS A 149 5.16 -13.47 14.24
C LYS A 149 5.28 -13.99 12.81
N ASP A 150 6.39 -14.67 12.54
CA ASP A 150 6.70 -15.37 11.30
C ASP A 150 7.58 -16.59 11.61
N GLY A 151 8.24 -17.19 10.61
CA GLY A 151 9.10 -18.36 10.79
C GLY A 151 8.36 -19.70 10.81
N TYR A 152 7.03 -19.68 10.74
CA TYR A 152 6.22 -20.89 10.78
C TYR A 152 6.33 -21.71 9.49
N ASP A 153 6.64 -21.07 8.36
CA ASP A 153 7.02 -21.71 7.10
C ASP A 153 8.31 -22.54 7.20
N LEU A 154 9.18 -22.22 8.17
CA LEU A 154 10.42 -22.96 8.43
C LEU A 154 10.24 -24.03 9.53
N ASP A 155 9.17 -23.96 10.32
CA ASP A 155 8.87 -24.88 11.42
C ASP A 155 8.11 -26.12 10.94
N THR A 156 8.82 -26.99 10.24
CA THR A 156 8.28 -28.26 9.71
C THR A 156 7.90 -29.28 10.80
N VAL A 157 8.26 -29.03 12.06
CA VAL A 157 7.89 -29.90 13.20
C VAL A 157 6.49 -29.54 13.68
N ARG A 158 6.21 -28.25 13.86
CA ARG A 158 4.88 -27.77 14.28
C ARG A 158 3.89 -27.76 13.13
N PHE A 159 4.34 -27.48 11.91
CA PHE A 159 3.54 -27.44 10.69
C PHE A 159 4.05 -28.48 9.69
N PRO A 160 3.90 -29.79 9.98
CA PRO A 160 4.34 -30.84 9.07
C PRO A 160 3.56 -30.80 7.77
N LYS A 161 4.22 -31.07 6.64
CA LYS A 161 3.60 -31.06 5.31
C LYS A 161 2.33 -31.91 5.27
N LYS A 162 1.28 -31.36 4.69
CA LYS A 162 -0.02 -32.02 4.48
C LYS A 162 -0.37 -32.08 3.00
N GLU A 163 -1.27 -33.00 2.65
CA GLU A 163 -1.86 -33.03 1.31
C GLU A 163 -2.49 -31.67 0.98
N LYS A 164 -2.41 -31.28 -0.31
CA LYS A 164 -2.88 -29.96 -0.80
C LYS A 164 -2.28 -28.78 -0.04
N ASP A 165 -1.07 -28.98 0.48
CA ASP A 165 -0.31 -27.98 1.24
C ASP A 165 -1.07 -27.39 2.44
N LEU A 166 -2.04 -28.13 3.03
CA LEU A 166 -2.87 -27.65 4.14
C LEU A 166 -2.11 -27.20 5.40
N HIS A 167 -0.83 -27.56 5.53
CA HIS A 167 0.04 -26.98 6.54
C HIS A 167 0.20 -25.47 6.42
N ILE A 168 0.15 -24.90 5.21
CA ILE A 168 0.17 -23.44 4.98
C ILE A 168 -1.13 -22.80 5.47
N PHE A 169 -2.28 -23.47 5.31
CA PHE A 169 -3.53 -23.04 5.94
C PHE A 169 -3.43 -23.05 7.47
N ASP A 170 -2.80 -24.07 8.07
CA ASP A 170 -2.60 -24.10 9.52
C ASP A 170 -1.68 -22.95 10.00
N ILE A 171 -0.69 -22.57 9.18
CA ILE A 171 0.15 -21.40 9.42
C ILE A 171 -0.69 -20.13 9.38
N ASP A 172 -1.50 -19.91 8.35
CA ASP A 172 -2.41 -18.75 8.25
C ASP A 172 -3.38 -18.68 9.44
N GLU A 173 -3.90 -19.82 9.89
CA GLU A 173 -4.75 -19.92 11.07
C GLU A 173 -4.02 -19.49 12.34
N GLN A 174 -2.74 -19.83 12.47
CA GLN A 174 -1.92 -19.39 13.60
C GLN A 174 -1.59 -17.90 13.50
N ILE A 175 -1.14 -17.43 12.32
CA ILE A 175 -0.80 -16.03 12.04
C ILE A 175 -1.98 -15.10 12.32
N SER A 176 -3.18 -15.45 11.87
CA SER A 176 -4.38 -14.64 12.11
C SER A 176 -4.84 -14.63 13.57
N LYS A 177 -4.54 -15.68 14.36
CA LYS A 177 -4.74 -15.68 15.83
C LYS A 177 -3.71 -14.78 16.52
N ASP A 178 -2.45 -14.89 16.15
CA ASP A 178 -1.37 -14.06 16.68
C ASP A 178 -1.57 -12.57 16.35
N ALA A 179 -2.05 -12.25 15.15
CA ALA A 179 -2.39 -10.90 14.73
C ALA A 179 -3.54 -10.32 15.59
N ALA A 180 -4.63 -11.06 15.76
CA ALA A 180 -5.75 -10.64 16.59
C ALA A 180 -5.35 -10.46 18.06
N GLU A 181 -4.53 -11.37 18.60
CA GLU A 181 -4.01 -11.26 19.96
C GLU A 181 -3.08 -10.04 20.12
N GLY A 182 -2.14 -9.85 19.19
CA GLY A 182 -1.21 -8.74 19.20
C GLY A 182 -1.89 -7.38 19.06
N ILE A 183 -2.85 -7.24 18.15
CA ILE A 183 -3.68 -6.03 18.04
C ILE A 183 -4.43 -5.76 19.34
N ARG A 184 -5.02 -6.80 19.95
CA ARG A 184 -5.81 -6.65 21.17
C ARG A 184 -4.96 -6.22 22.37
N LYS A 185 -3.77 -6.82 22.53
CA LYS A 185 -2.90 -6.65 23.71
C LYS A 185 -1.85 -5.55 23.54
N GLU A 186 -1.11 -5.60 22.44
CA GLU A 186 0.06 -4.73 22.19
C GLU A 186 -0.30 -3.46 21.42
N ALA A 187 -1.38 -3.52 20.63
CA ALA A 187 -1.88 -2.43 19.78
C ALA A 187 -0.76 -1.68 19.01
N PRO A 188 -0.01 -2.36 18.11
CA PRO A 188 0.98 -1.70 17.28
C PRO A 188 0.35 -0.58 16.44
N ASP A 189 1.11 0.47 16.13
CA ASP A 189 0.61 1.60 15.34
C ASP A 189 0.49 1.26 13.86
N LEU A 190 1.36 0.39 13.33
CA LEU A 190 1.30 -0.11 11.97
C LEU A 190 1.56 -1.62 11.94
N SER A 191 0.59 -2.39 11.43
CA SER A 191 0.66 -3.85 11.36
C SER A 191 0.50 -4.37 9.93
N TRP A 192 1.36 -5.31 9.54
CA TRP A 192 1.22 -6.16 8.35
C TRP A 192 0.62 -7.50 8.76
N VAL A 193 -0.40 -7.97 8.04
CA VAL A 193 -0.86 -9.38 8.10
C VAL A 193 -0.83 -9.98 6.69
N TYR A 194 -0.23 -11.15 6.54
CA TYR A 194 -0.23 -11.91 5.28
C TYR A 194 -0.73 -13.33 5.49
N LEU A 195 -1.70 -13.71 4.66
CA LEU A 195 -2.34 -15.02 4.61
C LEU A 195 -2.09 -15.61 3.22
N TRP A 196 -1.38 -16.73 3.18
CA TRP A 196 -0.81 -17.33 1.96
C TRP A 196 -1.78 -18.29 1.28
N TYR A 197 -2.47 -19.15 2.04
CA TYR A 197 -2.99 -20.43 1.52
C TYR A 197 -4.03 -20.31 0.40
N THR A 198 -4.75 -19.19 0.28
CA THR A 198 -5.64 -18.96 -0.85
C THR A 198 -4.88 -18.99 -2.19
N ASP A 199 -3.59 -18.66 -2.18
CA ASP A 199 -2.78 -18.79 -3.38
C ASP A 199 -2.52 -20.26 -3.77
N ASP A 200 -2.01 -21.04 -2.81
CA ASP A 200 -1.83 -22.48 -2.96
C ASP A 200 -3.13 -23.19 -3.36
N ALA A 201 -4.25 -22.86 -2.71
CA ALA A 201 -5.55 -23.47 -3.00
C ALA A 201 -5.98 -23.22 -4.45
N GLY A 202 -5.74 -22.02 -4.99
CA GLY A 202 -6.01 -21.70 -6.38
C GLY A 202 -5.06 -22.42 -7.34
N HIS A 203 -3.76 -22.50 -7.02
CA HIS A 203 -2.82 -23.31 -7.80
C HIS A 203 -3.22 -24.78 -7.88
N ILE A 204 -3.63 -25.37 -6.76
CA ILE A 204 -3.97 -26.79 -6.63
C ILE A 204 -5.28 -27.12 -7.35
N ALA A 205 -6.32 -26.31 -7.16
CA ALA A 205 -7.70 -26.68 -7.54
C ALA A 205 -8.35 -25.77 -8.59
N GLY A 206 -7.74 -24.63 -8.92
CA GLY A 206 -8.31 -23.65 -9.82
C GLY A 206 -9.63 -23.09 -9.30
N ASN A 207 -10.45 -22.56 -10.20
CA ASN A 207 -11.80 -22.11 -9.85
C ASN A 207 -12.67 -23.32 -9.45
N GLY A 208 -13.28 -23.29 -8.28
CA GLY A 208 -14.20 -24.33 -7.85
C GLY A 208 -14.46 -24.33 -6.35
N ALA A 209 -15.28 -25.27 -5.90
CA ALA A 209 -15.73 -25.34 -4.51
C ALA A 209 -14.58 -25.41 -3.48
N PHE A 210 -13.44 -26.01 -3.85
CA PHE A 210 -12.27 -26.05 -2.98
C PHE A 210 -11.67 -24.66 -2.76
N PHE A 211 -11.43 -23.90 -3.83
CA PHE A 211 -10.92 -22.53 -3.70
C PHE A 211 -11.94 -21.64 -2.98
N ASP A 212 -13.23 -21.78 -3.28
CA ASP A 212 -14.32 -21.07 -2.59
C ASP A 212 -14.32 -21.31 -1.08
N GLU A 213 -14.10 -22.57 -0.67
CA GLU A 213 -14.01 -22.94 0.75
C GLU A 213 -12.89 -22.16 1.44
N TYR A 214 -11.70 -22.11 0.83
CA TYR A 214 -10.55 -21.44 1.45
C TYR A 214 -10.60 -19.93 1.38
N VAL A 215 -11.25 -19.32 0.37
CA VAL A 215 -11.57 -17.89 0.40
C VAL A 215 -12.52 -17.55 1.57
N ARG A 216 -13.52 -18.39 1.84
CA ARG A 216 -14.40 -18.21 3.02
C ARG A 216 -13.65 -18.40 4.33
N LYS A 217 -12.69 -19.33 4.40
CA LYS A 217 -11.84 -19.48 5.60
C LYS A 217 -10.91 -18.29 5.80
N ALA A 218 -10.33 -17.74 4.75
CA ALA A 218 -9.55 -16.51 4.82
C ALA A 218 -10.41 -15.32 5.29
N ASP A 219 -11.68 -15.21 4.85
CA ASP A 219 -12.60 -14.21 5.40
C ASP A 219 -12.86 -14.39 6.91
N ASN A 220 -12.96 -15.63 7.41
CA ASN A 220 -13.04 -15.88 8.87
C ASN A 220 -11.75 -15.48 9.61
N GLN A 221 -10.58 -15.62 8.98
CA GLN A 221 -9.31 -15.15 9.53
C GLN A 221 -9.27 -13.61 9.61
N VAL A 222 -9.76 -12.92 8.58
CA VAL A 222 -9.97 -11.47 8.58
C VAL A 222 -10.97 -11.06 9.67
N ALA A 223 -12.08 -11.77 9.81
CA ALA A 223 -13.10 -11.50 10.83
C ALA A 223 -12.48 -11.45 12.23
N ARG A 224 -11.58 -12.40 12.54
CA ARG A 224 -10.89 -12.46 13.83
C ARG A 224 -10.05 -11.22 14.12
N ILE A 225 -9.33 -10.73 13.12
CA ILE A 225 -8.51 -9.51 13.21
C ILE A 225 -9.42 -8.29 13.35
N TRP A 226 -10.50 -8.25 12.57
CA TRP A 226 -11.47 -7.16 12.62
C TRP A 226 -12.17 -7.04 13.97
N GLU A 227 -12.53 -8.15 14.62
CA GLU A 227 -13.05 -8.14 15.99
C GLU A 227 -12.04 -7.59 17.02
N ALA A 228 -10.73 -7.85 16.82
CA ALA A 228 -9.70 -7.27 17.68
C ALA A 228 -9.62 -5.75 17.52
N VAL A 229 -9.72 -5.25 16.28
CA VAL A 229 -9.78 -3.81 15.99
C VAL A 229 -11.04 -3.18 16.60
N LYS A 230 -12.23 -3.75 16.37
CA LYS A 230 -13.48 -3.25 16.97
C LYS A 230 -13.42 -3.22 18.49
N TYR A 231 -12.80 -4.23 19.11
CA TYR A 231 -12.55 -4.22 20.55
C TYR A 231 -11.65 -3.06 20.98
N ARG A 232 -10.55 -2.80 20.25
CA ARG A 232 -9.66 -1.68 20.56
C ARG A 232 -10.39 -0.33 20.46
N GLU A 233 -11.11 -0.08 19.37
CA GLU A 233 -11.87 1.16 19.17
C GLU A 233 -12.98 1.37 20.22
N ALA A 234 -13.57 0.28 20.74
CA ALA A 234 -14.63 0.35 21.74
C ALA A 234 -14.12 0.55 23.18
N ASN A 235 -12.88 0.16 23.48
CA ASN A 235 -12.35 0.12 24.84
C ASN A 235 -11.16 1.08 25.08
N PHE A 236 -10.60 1.66 24.03
CA PHE A 236 -9.44 2.56 24.09
C PHE A 236 -9.68 3.78 23.19
N ASP A 237 -8.94 4.87 23.44
CA ASP A 237 -9.03 6.10 22.64
C ASP A 237 -8.23 5.99 21.34
N GLU A 238 -8.62 5.01 20.52
CA GLU A 238 -7.97 4.62 19.29
C GLU A 238 -8.95 4.70 18.12
N GLU A 239 -8.40 5.01 16.94
CA GLU A 239 -9.09 4.90 15.66
C GLU A 239 -8.21 4.13 14.69
N TRP A 240 -8.79 3.15 14.01
CA TRP A 240 -8.03 2.21 13.20
C TRP A 240 -8.39 2.33 11.72
N MET A 241 -7.38 2.37 10.86
CA MET A 241 -7.53 2.09 9.44
C MET A 241 -7.25 0.61 9.19
N VAL A 242 -8.25 -0.08 8.65
CA VAL A 242 -8.13 -1.45 8.15
C VAL A 242 -8.14 -1.39 6.63
N VAL A 243 -7.18 -2.05 6.02
CA VAL A 243 -7.13 -2.27 4.57
C VAL A 243 -6.99 -3.76 4.31
N VAL A 244 -7.89 -4.33 3.52
CA VAL A 244 -7.79 -5.72 3.07
C VAL A 244 -7.69 -5.74 1.56
N THR A 245 -6.74 -6.51 1.01
CA THR A 245 -6.49 -6.60 -0.43
C THR A 245 -5.96 -7.98 -0.81
N THR A 246 -5.86 -8.21 -2.12
CA THR A 246 -4.97 -9.21 -2.74
C THR A 246 -3.84 -8.47 -3.46
N ASP A 247 -2.75 -9.16 -3.75
CA ASP A 247 -1.56 -8.65 -4.45
C ASP A 247 -1.64 -8.89 -5.98
N HIS A 248 -2.26 -10.01 -6.39
CA HIS A 248 -2.66 -10.32 -7.76
C HIS A 248 -4.01 -11.04 -7.83
N GLY A 249 -4.53 -11.15 -9.05
CA GLY A 249 -5.64 -12.03 -9.38
C GLY A 249 -5.15 -13.34 -9.97
N ARG A 250 -5.92 -13.94 -10.89
CA ARG A 250 -5.60 -15.24 -11.49
C ARG A 250 -5.97 -15.32 -12.96
N GLY A 251 -5.37 -16.25 -13.69
CA GLY A 251 -5.75 -16.62 -15.04
C GLY A 251 -7.17 -17.20 -15.10
N GLU A 252 -7.68 -17.44 -16.31
CA GLU A 252 -9.09 -17.80 -16.55
C GLU A 252 -9.56 -19.01 -15.75
N ASN A 253 -8.77 -20.09 -15.72
CA ASN A 253 -9.11 -21.32 -15.00
C ASN A 253 -8.83 -21.27 -13.48
N GLY A 254 -8.21 -20.19 -12.98
CA GLY A 254 -7.82 -20.02 -11.58
C GLY A 254 -6.52 -20.70 -11.16
N HIS A 255 -5.85 -21.46 -12.02
CA HIS A 255 -4.62 -22.17 -11.62
C HIS A 255 -3.36 -21.33 -11.69
N GLY A 256 -3.27 -20.42 -12.65
CA GLY A 256 -2.05 -19.64 -12.91
C GLY A 256 -2.23 -18.16 -12.60
N HIS A 257 -1.09 -17.46 -12.56
CA HIS A 257 -0.96 -16.00 -12.57
C HIS A 257 0.45 -15.65 -13.05
N GLY A 258 0.80 -14.36 -13.09
CA GLY A 258 2.10 -13.84 -13.52
C GLY A 258 2.05 -13.11 -14.87
N GLY A 259 0.97 -13.28 -15.63
CA GLY A 259 0.72 -12.58 -16.89
C GLY A 259 0.10 -11.18 -16.71
N GLN A 260 -0.46 -10.67 -17.81
CA GLN A 260 -1.11 -9.36 -17.91
C GLN A 260 -2.59 -9.47 -18.32
N SER A 261 -3.22 -10.64 -18.19
CA SER A 261 -4.65 -10.74 -18.47
C SER A 261 -5.45 -9.86 -17.51
N TRP A 262 -6.64 -9.44 -17.93
CA TRP A 262 -7.50 -8.59 -17.09
C TRP A 262 -7.75 -9.20 -15.70
N ARG A 263 -7.99 -10.52 -15.63
CA ARG A 263 -8.28 -11.20 -14.36
C ARG A 263 -7.04 -11.35 -13.48
N GLU A 264 -5.86 -11.59 -14.06
CA GLU A 264 -4.58 -11.61 -13.31
C GLU A 264 -4.24 -10.23 -12.70
N ARG A 265 -4.58 -9.16 -13.42
CA ARG A 265 -4.35 -7.79 -12.98
C ARG A 265 -5.41 -7.26 -12.01
N THR A 266 -6.58 -7.90 -11.93
CA THR A 266 -7.69 -7.40 -11.12
C THR A 266 -7.53 -7.79 -9.65
N THR A 267 -7.26 -6.80 -8.83
CA THR A 267 -7.24 -6.88 -7.36
C THR A 267 -8.46 -6.13 -6.80
N TRP A 268 -8.47 -5.89 -5.50
CA TRP A 268 -9.55 -5.19 -4.81
C TRP A 268 -9.05 -4.62 -3.50
N ILE A 269 -9.71 -3.57 -3.02
CA ILE A 269 -9.43 -2.95 -1.73
C ILE A 269 -10.73 -2.86 -0.94
N SER A 270 -10.73 -3.38 0.29
CA SER A 270 -11.75 -3.12 1.31
C SER A 270 -11.16 -2.29 2.44
N THR A 271 -11.84 -1.23 2.86
CA THR A 271 -11.41 -0.39 3.97
C THR A 271 -12.58 0.16 4.77
N ASN A 272 -12.36 0.38 6.07
CA ASN A 272 -13.33 0.99 6.98
C ASN A 272 -13.24 2.53 7.03
N ILE A 273 -12.38 3.15 6.21
CA ILE A 273 -12.19 4.60 6.17
C ILE A 273 -12.97 5.21 5.00
N PRO A 274 -13.63 6.39 5.19
CA PRO A 274 -14.21 7.13 4.08
C PRO A 274 -13.18 7.48 3.00
N VAL A 275 -13.52 7.15 1.75
CA VAL A 275 -12.63 7.31 0.59
C VAL A 275 -12.97 8.55 -0.24
N ASN A 276 -12.01 9.02 -1.03
CA ASN A 276 -12.19 10.12 -1.95
C ASN A 276 -12.65 9.63 -3.35
N SER A 277 -12.79 10.57 -4.29
CA SER A 277 -13.27 10.28 -5.65
C SER A 277 -12.33 9.40 -6.48
N HIS A 278 -11.04 9.32 -6.14
CA HIS A 278 -10.09 8.45 -6.84
C HIS A 278 -10.48 6.98 -6.72
N PHE A 279 -10.94 6.58 -5.54
CA PHE A 279 -11.32 5.20 -5.23
C PHE A 279 -12.42 4.66 -6.17
N THR A 280 -13.30 5.52 -6.67
CA THR A 280 -14.44 5.12 -7.52
C THR A 280 -14.24 5.38 -9.02
N LYS A 281 -13.08 5.89 -9.45
CA LYS A 281 -12.86 6.38 -10.82
C LYS A 281 -12.23 5.35 -11.77
N GLY A 282 -12.09 4.10 -11.34
CA GLY A 282 -11.64 2.98 -12.18
C GLY A 282 -10.13 2.93 -12.42
N SER A 283 -9.36 3.69 -11.65
CA SER A 283 -7.88 3.73 -11.73
C SER A 283 -7.22 3.41 -10.39
N LEU A 284 -7.96 2.79 -9.45
CA LEU A 284 -7.44 2.40 -8.14
C LEU A 284 -6.43 1.27 -8.34
N ALA A 285 -5.25 1.41 -7.75
CA ALA A 285 -4.13 0.48 -7.88
C ALA A 285 -3.68 -0.04 -6.50
N ILE A 286 -3.03 -1.21 -6.48
CA ILE A 286 -2.41 -1.71 -5.24
C ILE A 286 -1.36 -0.74 -4.68
N THR A 287 -0.72 0.05 -5.55
CA THR A 287 0.27 1.07 -5.15
C THR A 287 -0.35 2.20 -4.34
N ASP A 288 -1.67 2.37 -4.34
CA ASP A 288 -2.37 3.45 -3.63
C ASP A 288 -2.55 3.19 -2.13
N ILE A 289 -2.27 1.96 -1.67
CA ILE A 289 -2.45 1.55 -0.27
C ILE A 289 -1.43 2.24 0.64
N ALA A 290 -0.14 2.16 0.34
CA ALA A 290 0.88 2.77 1.20
C ALA A 290 0.74 4.30 1.35
N PRO A 291 0.49 5.08 0.28
CA PRO A 291 0.22 6.53 0.40
C PRO A 291 -1.02 6.82 1.25
N SER A 292 -2.05 5.96 1.17
CA SER A 292 -3.27 6.14 1.96
C SER A 292 -3.07 5.88 3.44
N ILE A 293 -2.33 4.84 3.80
CA ILE A 293 -1.96 4.59 5.19
C ILE A 293 -1.03 5.70 5.70
N CYS A 294 -0.03 6.14 4.92
CA CYS A 294 0.84 7.25 5.32
C CYS A 294 0.03 8.53 5.59
N ARG A 295 -0.92 8.87 4.72
CA ARG A 295 -1.82 10.02 4.91
C ARG A 295 -2.71 9.86 6.14
N TYR A 296 -3.26 8.67 6.36
CA TYR A 296 -4.09 8.39 7.54
C TYR A 296 -3.29 8.62 8.82
N MET A 297 -2.11 7.99 8.90
CA MET A 297 -1.20 8.06 10.05
C MET A 297 -0.55 9.44 10.24
N GLY A 298 -0.58 10.29 9.23
CA GLY A 298 0.09 11.60 9.25
C GLY A 298 1.61 11.48 9.15
N PHE A 299 2.11 10.46 8.44
CA PHE A 299 3.55 10.29 8.23
C PHE A 299 4.09 11.34 7.26
N GLU A 300 5.22 11.94 7.64
CA GLU A 300 5.99 12.81 6.76
C GLU A 300 6.87 11.95 5.85
N ILE A 301 6.78 12.17 4.54
CA ILE A 301 7.58 11.46 3.54
C ILE A 301 8.56 12.47 2.93
N PRO A 302 9.89 12.22 2.99
CA PRO A 302 10.86 13.07 2.30
C PRO A 302 10.53 13.21 0.82
N GLN A 303 10.61 14.42 0.27
CA GLN A 303 10.23 14.70 -1.12
C GLN A 303 10.89 13.75 -2.13
N ALA A 304 12.17 13.42 -1.94
CA ALA A 304 12.90 12.51 -2.81
C ALA A 304 12.31 11.09 -2.85
N VAL A 305 11.72 10.62 -1.74
CA VAL A 305 11.01 9.34 -1.67
C VAL A 305 9.60 9.51 -2.22
N LEU A 306 8.91 10.59 -1.82
CA LEU A 306 7.54 10.87 -2.22
C LEU A 306 7.40 10.89 -3.75
N TRP A 307 8.27 11.61 -4.45
CA TRP A 307 8.22 11.77 -5.91
C TRP A 307 8.54 10.51 -6.71
N GLU A 308 9.03 9.46 -6.05
CA GLU A 308 9.23 8.15 -6.64
C GLU A 308 8.02 7.23 -6.45
N GLN A 309 7.02 7.59 -5.63
CA GLN A 309 5.80 6.81 -5.45
C GLN A 309 4.88 6.93 -6.68
N ASP A 310 4.53 5.77 -7.25
CA ASP A 310 3.62 5.64 -8.38
C ASP A 310 2.16 5.74 -7.97
N GLY A 311 1.84 5.30 -6.74
CA GLY A 311 0.50 5.38 -6.21
C GLY A 311 0.17 6.74 -5.62
N MET A 312 -1.12 6.98 -5.42
CA MET A 312 -1.64 8.16 -4.74
C MET A 312 -2.67 7.77 -3.69
N SER A 313 -2.90 8.64 -2.71
CA SER A 313 -3.83 8.29 -1.64
C SER A 313 -5.30 8.33 -2.09
N PHE A 314 -6.05 7.29 -1.73
CA PHE A 314 -7.49 7.20 -1.92
C PHE A 314 -8.31 7.80 -0.76
N ILE A 315 -7.67 8.48 0.20
CA ILE A 315 -8.34 9.25 1.25
C ILE A 315 -7.89 10.71 1.22
N GLY A 316 -8.69 11.61 1.79
CA GLY A 316 -8.37 13.04 1.82
C GLY A 316 -8.31 13.68 0.42
N GLN A 317 -7.69 14.86 0.33
CA GLN A 317 -7.68 15.66 -0.89
C GLN A 317 -6.84 15.02 -2.01
N THR A 318 -7.36 15.02 -3.23
CA THR A 318 -6.67 14.65 -4.47
C THR A 318 -7.16 15.55 -5.58
N ASP A 319 -6.25 16.13 -6.35
CA ASP A 319 -6.57 17.14 -7.36
C ASP A 319 -6.41 16.63 -8.79
N ILE A 320 -5.34 15.85 -9.04
CA ILE A 320 -4.93 15.38 -10.37
C ILE A 320 -4.69 13.88 -10.39
N TYR A 321 -4.87 13.24 -11.55
CA TYR A 321 -4.61 11.80 -11.75
C TYR A 321 -4.25 11.52 -13.22
N ASP A 322 -3.79 10.30 -13.50
CA ASP A 322 -3.59 9.80 -14.87
C ASP A 322 -2.63 10.65 -15.71
N LEU A 323 -1.39 10.82 -15.21
CA LEU A 323 -0.33 11.51 -15.94
C LEU A 323 0.15 10.64 -17.11
N GLN A 324 0.16 11.23 -18.31
CA GLN A 324 0.54 10.60 -19.57
C GLN A 324 1.63 11.42 -20.27
N THR A 325 2.41 10.76 -21.13
CA THR A 325 3.48 11.35 -21.94
C THR A 325 3.27 11.00 -23.41
N LEU A 326 3.33 12.00 -24.29
CA LEU A 326 3.34 11.82 -25.74
C LEU A 326 4.61 12.47 -26.32
N PRO A 327 5.66 11.69 -26.62
CA PRO A 327 6.87 12.23 -27.25
C PRO A 327 6.61 12.64 -28.71
N TYR A 328 7.16 13.79 -29.12
CA TYR A 328 7.12 14.31 -30.49
C TYR A 328 8.41 15.06 -30.81
N ASP A 329 9.24 14.51 -31.71
CA ASP A 329 10.58 15.01 -32.04
C ASP A 329 11.45 15.30 -30.81
N ASN A 330 11.70 16.58 -30.51
CA ASN A 330 12.46 17.04 -29.34
C ASN A 330 11.57 17.51 -28.19
N THR A 331 10.27 17.29 -28.29
CA THR A 331 9.29 17.71 -27.28
C THR A 331 8.56 16.51 -26.69
N VAL A 332 7.95 16.71 -25.51
CA VAL A 332 7.06 15.74 -24.89
C VAL A 332 5.85 16.48 -24.39
N GLU A 333 4.66 16.12 -24.87
CA GLU A 333 3.43 16.58 -24.26
C GLU A 333 3.13 15.75 -23.02
N LEU A 334 3.09 16.41 -21.87
CA LEU A 334 2.55 15.88 -20.64
C LEU A 334 1.06 16.20 -20.59
N SER A 335 0.22 15.23 -20.23
CA SER A 335 -1.21 15.47 -19.98
C SER A 335 -1.67 14.74 -18.73
N TRP A 336 -2.62 15.32 -18.00
CA TRP A 336 -3.20 14.72 -16.81
C TRP A 336 -4.69 15.06 -16.71
N LYS A 337 -5.41 14.28 -15.91
CA LYS A 337 -6.80 14.55 -15.56
C LYS A 337 -6.88 15.27 -14.21
N SER A 338 -8.02 15.89 -13.95
CA SER A 338 -8.29 16.56 -12.67
C SER A 338 -9.68 16.19 -12.14
N TYR A 339 -9.79 16.06 -10.82
CA TYR A 339 -11.07 15.82 -10.14
C TYR A 339 -11.90 17.09 -10.02
N THR A 340 -11.29 18.22 -9.68
CA THR A 340 -11.98 19.49 -9.38
C THR A 340 -11.76 20.56 -10.44
N GLY A 341 -10.69 20.46 -11.24
CA GLY A 341 -10.29 21.48 -12.23
C GLY A 341 -9.70 22.76 -11.62
N ASN A 342 -9.61 22.85 -10.29
CA ASN A 342 -9.35 24.10 -9.58
C ASN A 342 -7.95 24.19 -8.93
N ALA A 343 -7.10 23.20 -9.15
CA ALA A 343 -5.76 23.17 -8.57
C ALA A 343 -4.71 23.69 -9.57
N PRO A 344 -3.88 24.68 -9.19
CA PRO A 344 -2.67 24.98 -9.95
C PRO A 344 -1.71 23.80 -9.86
N VAL A 345 -0.81 23.68 -10.83
CA VAL A 345 0.21 22.63 -10.83
C VAL A 345 1.60 23.17 -11.12
N THR A 346 2.61 22.50 -10.60
CA THR A 346 4.02 22.75 -10.95
C THR A 346 4.60 21.52 -11.62
N VAL A 347 5.29 21.73 -12.75
CA VAL A 347 5.91 20.66 -13.53
C VAL A 347 7.41 20.65 -13.28
N TYR A 348 7.93 19.47 -12.98
CA TYR A 348 9.36 19.21 -12.79
C TYR A 348 9.85 18.09 -13.70
N ALA A 349 11.13 18.12 -14.04
CA ALA A 349 11.79 17.04 -14.75
C ALA A 349 13.17 16.71 -14.16
N ALA A 350 13.57 15.45 -14.27
CA ALA A 350 14.93 14.98 -14.01
C ALA A 350 15.41 14.12 -15.18
N SER A 351 16.69 14.24 -15.53
CA SER A 351 17.33 13.49 -16.61
C SER A 351 18.22 12.34 -16.12
N ALA A 352 18.26 12.11 -14.79
CA ALA A 352 19.04 11.08 -14.14
C ALA A 352 18.18 10.23 -13.18
N ASN A 353 18.77 9.13 -12.70
CA ASN A 353 18.17 8.25 -11.69
C ASN A 353 19.22 7.86 -10.65
N LYS A 354 19.85 8.88 -10.06
CA LYS A 354 20.75 8.75 -8.91
C LYS A 354 20.00 8.15 -7.71
N PHE A 355 18.68 8.35 -7.62
CA PHE A 355 17.84 7.78 -6.55
C PHE A 355 17.95 6.25 -6.47
N ARG A 356 17.97 5.55 -7.62
CA ARG A 356 18.13 4.09 -7.67
C ARG A 356 19.39 3.60 -6.93
N GLU A 357 20.42 4.42 -6.88
CA GLU A 357 21.74 4.11 -6.30
C GLU A 357 21.91 4.69 -4.87
N GLY A 358 20.85 5.28 -4.29
CA GLY A 358 20.87 5.91 -2.97
C GLY A 358 21.28 7.38 -2.98
N GLY A 359 21.47 7.97 -4.16
CA GLY A 359 21.66 9.40 -4.35
C GLY A 359 20.35 10.19 -4.39
N LYS A 360 20.44 11.47 -4.75
CA LYS A 360 19.28 12.34 -5.00
C LYS A 360 19.30 12.79 -6.45
N ASP A 361 18.14 12.74 -7.10
CA ASP A 361 17.97 13.33 -8.42
C ASP A 361 17.91 14.86 -8.32
N GLU A 362 18.45 15.51 -9.35
CA GLU A 362 18.32 16.96 -9.54
C GLU A 362 17.07 17.22 -10.37
N TRP A 363 16.13 17.93 -9.76
CA TRP A 363 14.84 18.24 -10.37
C TRP A 363 14.80 19.69 -10.86
N THR A 364 14.65 19.86 -12.17
CA THR A 364 14.47 21.16 -12.82
C THR A 364 12.99 21.51 -12.81
N LYS A 365 12.65 22.66 -12.21
CA LYS A 365 11.30 23.25 -12.32
C LYS A 365 11.13 23.80 -13.72
N LEU A 366 10.13 23.31 -14.46
CA LEU A 366 9.86 23.68 -15.84
C LEU A 366 8.79 24.76 -15.95
N ALA A 367 7.70 24.64 -15.19
CA ALA A 367 6.59 25.57 -15.25
C ALA A 367 5.75 25.58 -13.97
N GLU A 368 5.12 26.71 -13.68
CA GLU A 368 3.93 26.83 -12.82
C GLU A 368 2.74 27.15 -13.71
N LEU A 369 1.69 26.35 -13.59
CA LEU A 369 0.51 26.43 -14.43
C LEU A 369 -0.69 26.77 -13.55
N PRO A 370 -1.55 27.72 -13.97
CA PRO A 370 -2.74 28.07 -13.22
C PRO A 370 -3.74 26.91 -13.20
N ALA A 371 -4.72 27.02 -12.30
CA ALA A 371 -5.84 26.09 -12.25
C ALA A 371 -6.55 25.95 -13.61
N GLY A 372 -7.03 24.75 -13.91
CA GLY A 372 -7.73 24.43 -15.16
C GLY A 372 -6.83 23.92 -16.29
N VAL A 373 -5.51 24.14 -16.21
CA VAL A 373 -4.54 23.59 -17.17
C VAL A 373 -4.33 22.09 -16.93
N LYS A 374 -4.35 21.31 -18.02
CA LYS A 374 -4.31 19.83 -18.01
C LYS A 374 -3.24 19.23 -18.90
N SER A 375 -2.44 20.06 -19.55
CA SER A 375 -1.30 19.62 -20.35
C SER A 375 -0.18 20.65 -20.36
N TYR A 376 1.02 20.20 -20.68
CA TYR A 376 2.22 21.03 -20.82
C TYR A 376 3.20 20.37 -21.77
N THR A 377 3.69 21.11 -22.77
CA THR A 377 4.72 20.63 -23.68
C THR A 377 6.10 20.97 -23.13
N VAL A 378 6.90 19.94 -22.86
CA VAL A 378 8.29 20.07 -22.45
C VAL A 378 9.17 20.07 -23.70
N ASP A 379 10.03 21.08 -23.84
CA ASP A 379 11.16 21.03 -24.78
C ASP A 379 12.32 20.27 -24.12
N LEU A 380 12.72 19.14 -24.68
CA LEU A 380 13.81 18.32 -24.12
C LEU A 380 15.18 18.97 -24.33
N GLN A 381 15.31 19.96 -25.23
CA GLN A 381 16.59 20.64 -25.46
C GLN A 381 17.00 21.53 -24.28
N VAL A 382 16.06 21.89 -23.40
CA VAL A 382 16.37 22.64 -22.16
C VAL A 382 16.82 21.74 -21.01
N LEU A 383 16.79 20.41 -21.20
CA LEU A 383 17.24 19.42 -20.23
C LEU A 383 18.57 18.78 -20.67
N PRO A 384 19.40 18.30 -19.73
CA PRO A 384 20.55 17.48 -20.08
C PRO A 384 20.13 16.26 -20.90
N ALA A 385 20.85 15.98 -21.98
CA ALA A 385 20.57 14.84 -22.85
C ALA A 385 20.60 13.52 -22.05
N SER A 386 19.53 12.73 -22.19
CA SER A 386 19.39 11.45 -21.51
C SER A 386 18.62 10.43 -22.36
N GLN A 387 18.79 9.14 -22.00
CA GLN A 387 18.04 8.01 -22.56
C GLN A 387 16.64 7.90 -21.95
N PHE A 388 16.37 8.61 -20.86
CA PHE A 388 15.04 8.70 -20.26
C PHE A 388 14.87 10.05 -19.56
N TYR A 389 13.63 10.42 -19.29
CA TYR A 389 13.29 11.56 -18.45
C TYR A 389 12.26 11.13 -17.41
N LYS A 390 12.42 11.63 -16.19
CA LYS A 390 11.37 11.56 -15.16
C LYS A 390 10.63 12.87 -15.14
N PHE A 391 9.30 12.81 -15.07
CA PHE A 391 8.44 13.97 -14.89
C PHE A 391 7.65 13.83 -13.60
N VAL A 392 7.51 14.95 -12.88
CA VAL A 392 6.62 15.05 -11.72
C VAL A 392 5.72 16.26 -11.91
N VAL A 393 4.42 16.05 -11.77
CA VAL A 393 3.41 17.12 -11.73
C VAL A 393 2.87 17.19 -10.31
N VAL A 394 3.04 18.35 -9.66
CA VAL A 394 2.66 18.57 -8.26
C VAL A 394 1.47 19.50 -8.19
N SER A 395 0.45 19.09 -7.44
CA SER A 395 -0.69 19.92 -7.01
C SER A 395 -0.73 19.99 -5.48
N PRO A 396 -1.53 20.88 -4.86
CA PRO A 396 -1.67 20.91 -3.41
C PRO A 396 -2.13 19.59 -2.78
N GLY A 397 -3.02 18.85 -3.46
CA GLY A 397 -3.62 17.61 -2.94
C GLY A 397 -2.78 16.36 -3.18
N ASN A 398 -2.01 16.30 -4.27
CA ASN A 398 -1.16 15.16 -4.60
C ASN A 398 -0.10 15.49 -5.67
N HIS A 399 0.80 14.55 -5.91
CA HIS A 399 1.69 14.57 -7.06
C HIS A 399 1.39 13.37 -7.98
N LEU A 400 1.91 13.41 -9.20
CA LEU A 400 1.97 12.30 -10.14
C LEU A 400 3.38 12.23 -10.69
N ASN A 401 3.91 11.02 -10.88
CA ASN A 401 5.18 10.81 -11.54
C ASN A 401 5.01 9.95 -12.80
N ARG A 402 5.86 10.16 -13.81
CA ARG A 402 5.92 9.32 -15.01
C ARG A 402 7.31 9.35 -15.60
N TRP A 403 7.79 8.21 -16.09
CA TRP A 403 9.04 8.13 -16.83
C TRP A 403 8.75 8.04 -18.33
N LEU A 404 9.54 8.73 -19.13
CA LEU A 404 9.61 8.56 -20.57
C LEU A 404 10.93 7.86 -20.89
N GLN A 405 10.86 6.67 -21.50
CA GLN A 405 12.01 6.01 -22.12
C GLN A 405 12.15 6.52 -23.56
N LYS A 406 13.35 6.89 -24.00
CA LYS A 406 13.63 7.46 -25.33
C LYS A 406 14.15 6.40 -26.31
#